data_AF-A0A8I1SII4-F1
#
_entry.id   AF-A0A8I1SII4-F1
#
_cell.length_a   1.000
_cell.length_b   1.000
_cell.length_c   1.000
_cell.angle_alpha   90.00
_cell.angle_beta   90.00
_cell.angle_gamma   90.00
#
_symmetry.space_group_name_H-M   'P 1'
#
loop_
_entity.id
_entity.type
_entity.pdbx_description
1 polymer ?
#
loop_
_entity_poly.entity_id
_entity_poly.type
_entity_poly.pdbx_seq_one_letter_code
_entity_poly.pdbx_strand_id
1 'polypeptide(L)'
;MSKDTMAVRVDADLRKRLDKLAEAFGQTRSSIINDALRQYADHQEWQVNLIADRARSIAEGRATLIDHEDVLATFEQRFADKHS
;
A
#
# COMPACT_ATOMS: atom_id res chain seq x y z
N MET A 1 -13.10 21.90 -2.73
CA MET A 1 -12.25 21.43 -3.85
C MET A 1 -13.11 21.25 -5.08
N SER A 2 -12.66 21.69 -6.25
CA SER A 2 -13.32 21.42 -7.53
C SER A 2 -13.25 19.91 -7.84
N LYS A 3 -14.30 19.38 -8.45
CA LYS A 3 -14.32 18.00 -8.94
C LYS A 3 -14.00 18.03 -10.43
N ASP A 4 -12.98 17.27 -10.82
CA ASP A 4 -12.63 17.09 -12.23
C ASP A 4 -13.12 15.73 -12.73
N THR A 5 -13.53 15.67 -14.00
CA THR A 5 -14.00 14.44 -14.64
C THR A 5 -12.87 13.79 -15.42
N MET A 6 -12.63 12.50 -15.18
CA MET A 6 -11.67 11.69 -15.92
C MET A 6 -12.39 10.52 -16.60
N ALA A 7 -12.09 10.27 -17.88
CA ALA A 7 -12.58 9.09 -18.58
C ALA A 7 -11.56 7.95 -18.46
N VAL A 8 -12.00 6.80 -17.95
CA VAL A 8 -11.16 5.60 -17.79
C VAL A 8 -11.75 4.46 -18.60
N ARG A 9 -10.90 3.75 -19.34
CA ARG A 9 -11.28 2.51 -20.02
C ARG A 9 -11.07 1.34 -19.07
N VAL A 10 -12.09 0.50 -18.94
CA VAL A 10 -12.05 -0.73 -18.15
C VAL A 10 -12.64 -1.85 -18.99
N ASP A 11 -12.15 -3.06 -18.79
CA ASP A 11 -12.77 -4.24 -19.40
C ASP A 11 -14.14 -4.57 -18.75
N ALA A 12 -14.88 -5.44 -19.41
CA ALA A 12 -16.24 -5.80 -19.00
C ALA A 12 -16.28 -6.59 -17.68
N ASP A 13 -15.24 -7.34 -17.35
CA ASP A 13 -15.18 -8.12 -16.11
C ASP A 13 -14.97 -7.19 -14.91
N LEU A 14 -13.98 -6.29 -15.00
CA LEU A 14 -13.71 -5.29 -13.98
C LEU A 14 -14.95 -4.42 -13.73
N ARG A 15 -15.64 -3.98 -14.79
CA ARG A 15 -16.89 -3.24 -14.64
C ARG A 15 -17.93 -4.01 -13.82
N LYS A 16 -18.16 -5.29 -14.12
CA LYS A 16 -19.13 -6.13 -13.39
C LYS A 16 -18.72 -6.31 -11.93
N ARG A 17 -17.44 -6.46 -11.64
CA ARG A 17 -16.93 -6.57 -10.27
C ARG A 17 -17.19 -5.28 -9.48
N LEU A 18 -16.95 -4.12 -10.09
CA LEU A 18 -17.23 -2.81 -9.48
C LEU A 18 -18.72 -2.59 -9.25
N ASP A 19 -19.57 -3.02 -10.17
CA ASP A 19 -21.03 -2.95 -10.02
C ASP A 19 -21.51 -3.80 -8.82
N LYS A 20 -21.00 -5.02 -8.66
CA LYS A 20 -21.31 -5.89 -7.51
C LYS A 20 -20.86 -5.30 -6.18
N LEU A 21 -19.67 -4.69 -6.14
CA LEU A 21 -19.18 -4.01 -4.93
C LEU A 21 -20.06 -2.82 -4.55
N ALA A 22 -20.46 -2.03 -5.56
CA ALA A 22 -21.35 -0.89 -5.35
C ALA A 22 -22.69 -1.33 -4.75
N GLU A 23 -23.30 -2.39 -5.30
CA GLU A 23 -24.54 -2.98 -4.77
C GLU A 23 -24.37 -3.49 -3.33
N ALA A 24 -23.33 -4.30 -3.08
CA ALA A 24 -23.08 -4.88 -1.76
C ALA A 24 -22.82 -3.80 -0.68
N PHE A 25 -22.20 -2.68 -1.04
CA PHE A 25 -21.87 -1.59 -0.11
C PHE A 25 -22.96 -0.51 -0.05
N GLY A 26 -24.04 -0.62 -0.84
CA GLY A 26 -25.08 0.41 -0.92
C GLY A 26 -24.55 1.76 -1.43
N GLN A 27 -23.55 1.72 -2.31
CA GLN A 27 -22.85 2.90 -2.84
C GLN A 27 -23.02 2.99 -4.37
N THR A 28 -22.63 4.13 -4.95
CA THR A 28 -22.56 4.24 -6.41
C THR A 28 -21.24 3.68 -6.93
N ARG A 29 -21.25 3.13 -8.15
CA ARG A 29 -20.00 2.70 -8.82
C ARG A 29 -18.97 3.83 -8.86
N SER A 30 -19.39 5.06 -9.12
CA SER A 30 -18.49 6.21 -9.13
C SER A 30 -17.84 6.47 -7.77
N SER A 31 -18.58 6.27 -6.66
CA SER A 31 -17.98 6.36 -5.31
C SER A 31 -16.93 5.29 -5.10
N ILE A 32 -17.26 4.03 -5.39
CA ILE A 32 -16.31 2.89 -5.28
C ILE A 32 -15.04 3.14 -6.09
N ILE A 33 -15.18 3.63 -7.33
CA ILE A 33 -14.03 3.95 -8.19
C ILE A 33 -13.19 5.06 -7.56
N ASN A 34 -13.80 6.15 -7.10
CA ASN A 34 -13.07 7.26 -6.50
C ASN A 34 -12.34 6.81 -5.22
N ASP A 35 -12.97 6.01 -4.40
CA ASP A 35 -12.37 5.51 -3.15
C ASP A 35 -11.24 4.53 -3.44
N ALA A 36 -11.37 3.67 -4.46
CA ALA A 36 -10.31 2.78 -4.90
C ALA A 36 -9.11 3.56 -5.47
N LEU A 37 -9.36 4.60 -6.27
CA LEU A 37 -8.30 5.44 -6.83
C LEU A 37 -7.55 6.23 -5.75
N ARG A 38 -8.26 6.76 -4.75
CA ARG A 38 -7.63 7.43 -3.59
C ARG A 38 -6.76 6.46 -2.80
N GLN A 39 -7.30 5.30 -2.42
CA GLN A 39 -6.54 4.29 -1.68
C GLN A 39 -5.30 3.83 -2.45
N TYR A 40 -5.41 3.67 -3.77
CA TYR A 40 -4.27 3.33 -4.61
C TYR A 40 -3.23 4.45 -4.59
N ALA A 41 -3.63 5.70 -4.85
CA ALA A 41 -2.73 6.85 -4.85
C ALA A 41 -2.03 7.00 -3.49
N ASP A 42 -2.79 7.04 -2.39
CA ASP A 42 -2.27 7.17 -1.03
C ASP A 42 -1.24 6.07 -0.72
N HIS A 43 -1.54 4.82 -1.08
CA HIS A 43 -0.63 3.69 -0.85
C HIS A 43 0.65 3.78 -1.68
N GLN A 44 0.53 4.08 -2.98
CA GLN A 44 1.69 4.18 -3.86
C GLN A 44 2.57 5.38 -3.52
N GLU A 45 1.97 6.53 -3.23
CA GLU A 45 2.70 7.75 -2.82
C GLU A 45 3.45 7.52 -1.51
N TRP A 46 2.80 6.92 -0.51
CA TRP A 46 3.46 6.54 0.74
C TRP A 46 4.67 5.62 0.48
N GLN A 47 4.51 4.60 -0.36
CA GLN A 47 5.58 3.65 -0.67
C GLN A 47 6.76 4.33 -1.36
N VAL A 48 6.50 5.14 -2.39
CA VAL A 48 7.52 5.86 -3.14
C VAL A 48 8.28 6.83 -2.23
N ASN A 49 7.55 7.60 -1.41
CA ASN A 49 8.15 8.53 -0.47
C ASN A 49 8.99 7.81 0.59
N LEU A 50 8.49 6.71 1.14
CA LEU A 50 9.22 5.92 2.11
C LEU A 50 10.53 5.39 1.53
N ILE A 51 10.51 4.82 0.33
CA ILE A 51 11.72 4.32 -0.34
C ILE A 51 12.72 5.44 -0.57
N ALA A 52 12.27 6.58 -1.11
CA ALA A 52 13.12 7.74 -1.36
C ALA A 52 13.76 8.28 -0.07
N ASP A 53 12.97 8.41 1.00
CA ASP A 53 13.43 8.88 2.30
C ASP A 53 14.44 7.92 2.93
N ARG A 54 14.21 6.60 2.83
CA ARG A 54 15.14 5.58 3.34
C ARG A 54 16.45 5.59 2.55
N ALA A 55 16.40 5.65 1.22
CA ALA A 55 17.58 5.76 0.38
C ALA A 55 18.41 7.00 0.72
N ARG A 56 17.76 8.16 0.89
CA ARG A 56 18.42 9.40 1.32
C ARG A 56 19.03 9.25 2.72
N SER A 57 18.31 8.67 3.67
CA SER A 57 18.82 8.45 5.03
C SER A 57 20.06 7.55 5.09
N ILE A 58 20.15 6.55 4.20
CA ILE A 58 21.33 5.69 4.08
C ILE A 58 22.51 6.49 3.50
N ALA A 59 22.27 7.21 2.39
CA ALA A 59 23.31 8.02 1.74
C ALA A 59 23.89 9.10 2.66
N GLU A 60 23.06 9.67 3.54
CA GLU A 60 23.47 10.69 4.52
C GLU A 60 24.01 10.10 5.84
N GLY A 61 24.09 8.77 5.98
CA GLY A 61 24.59 8.12 7.20
C GLY A 61 23.68 8.28 8.42
N ARG A 62 22.41 8.67 8.23
CA ARG A 62 21.42 8.85 9.30
C ARG A 62 20.59 7.59 9.58
N ALA A 63 20.69 6.57 8.71
CA ALA A 63 19.97 5.32 8.86
C ALA A 63 20.73 4.37 9.81
N THR A 64 20.02 3.78 10.77
CA THR A 64 20.52 2.60 11.48
C THR A 64 20.38 1.38 10.58
N LEU A 65 21.49 0.75 10.27
CA LEU A 65 21.56 -0.51 9.54
C LEU A 65 21.82 -1.64 10.55
N ILE A 66 21.27 -2.81 10.28
CA ILE A 66 21.47 -4.02 11.09
C ILE A 66 22.02 -5.07 10.14
N ASP A 67 23.08 -5.76 10.55
CA ASP A 67 23.69 -6.80 9.74
C ASP A 67 22.78 -8.04 9.65
N HIS A 68 22.89 -8.76 8.54
CA HIS A 68 22.03 -9.91 8.27
C HIS A 68 22.11 -10.99 9.37
N GLU A 69 23.32 -11.21 9.91
CA GLU A 69 23.57 -12.20 10.97
C GLU A 69 22.83 -11.83 12.27
N ASP A 70 22.83 -10.54 12.64
CA ASP A 70 22.13 -10.05 13.83
C ASP A 70 20.60 -10.20 13.70
N VAL A 71 20.07 -10.00 12.48
CA VAL A 71 18.66 -10.24 12.18
C VAL A 71 18.33 -11.73 12.41
N LEU A 72 19.13 -12.65 11.86
CA LEU A 72 18.89 -14.09 12.03
C LEU A 72 18.93 -14.51 13.49
N ALA A 73 19.96 -14.08 14.23
CA ALA A 73 20.09 -14.39 15.66
C ALA A 73 18.86 -13.93 16.46
N THR A 74 18.35 -12.72 16.16
CA THR A 74 17.14 -12.18 16.80
C THR A 74 15.90 -13.03 16.53
N PHE A 75 15.73 -13.50 15.29
CA PHE A 75 14.61 -14.37 14.93
C PHE A 75 14.70 -15.74 15.60
N GLU A 76 15.88 -16.37 15.57
CA GLU A 76 16.12 -17.67 16.21
C GLU A 76 15.80 -17.64 17.70
N GLN A 77 16.27 -16.61 18.41
CA GLN A 77 15.97 -16.43 19.82
C GLN A 77 14.47 -16.26 20.06
N ARG A 78 13.79 -15.43 19.25
CA ARG A 78 12.34 -15.23 19.35
C ARG A 78 11.54 -16.51 19.11
N PHE A 79 12.01 -17.41 18.24
CA PHE A 79 11.36 -18.71 18.03
C PHE A 79 11.61 -19.66 19.20
N ALA A 80 12.81 -19.68 19.78
CA ALA A 80 13.12 -20.47 20.96
C ALA A 80 12.24 -20.07 22.17
N ASP A 81 12.07 -18.76 22.41
CA ASP A 81 11.26 -18.22 23.51
C ASP A 81 9.75 -18.49 23.38
N LYS A 82 9.27 -18.83 22.18
CA LYS A 82 7.87 -19.21 21.95
C LYS A 82 7.57 -20.69 22.19
N HIS A 83 8.61 -21.50 22.31
CA HIS A 83 8.52 -22.96 22.48
C HIS A 83 8.99 -23.44 23.86
N SER A 84 9.36 -22.52 24.75
CA SER A 84 9.60 -22.73 26.19
C SER A 84 8.36 -22.44 27.03
#